data_AF-A0A9J6BTW8-F1
#
_entry.id   AF-A0A9J6BTW8-F1
#
_cell.length_a   1.000
_cell.length_b   1.000
_cell.length_c   1.000
_cell.angle_alpha   90.00
_cell.angle_beta   90.00
_cell.angle_gamma   90.00
#
_symmetry.space_group_name_H-M   'P 1'
#
loop_
_entity.id
_entity.type
_entity.pdbx_description
1 polymer ?
#
loop_
_entity_poly.entity_id
_entity_poly.type
_entity_poly.pdbx_seq_one_letter_code
_entity_poly.pdbx_strand_id
1 'polypeptide(L)'
;MDPNSHVINRENNEEEEVQDDDVDLILSRPSEQPKRYFLECALVLLFFGNNLISTLLTNQMLKQACLQFNYNTSVCDNLNQNESDSTSKEIEKEVQPYIANINMVTSIIHTVIPAILSLFLGPFSDTYGRKPILNSTFMGYALTLIAFASVCFYSEYIQPISPWIYALCYIPETLFGGWPSLLTATLCYVTDTTEETKRPFRLLIIELIIFIGVLLGNLLCSIILSATNAFMLMNQSTHRNKHIYMKN
;
A
#
# COMPACT_ATOMS: atom_id res chain seq x y z
N MET A 1 30.79 -68.10 19.59
CA MET A 1 29.47 -67.45 19.59
C MET A 1 29.69 -66.08 20.21
N ASP A 2 29.90 -64.99 19.48
CA ASP A 2 29.73 -64.76 18.03
C ASP A 2 30.79 -63.79 17.47
N PRO A 3 31.03 -63.82 16.15
CA PRO A 3 32.10 -63.10 15.47
C PRO A 3 31.64 -61.76 14.86
N ASN A 4 32.64 -60.92 14.62
CA ASN A 4 32.60 -59.63 13.95
C ASN A 4 32.19 -59.69 12.45
N SER A 5 31.76 -58.51 11.98
CA SER A 5 31.99 -57.88 10.66
C SER A 5 31.31 -58.42 9.40
N HIS A 6 30.43 -57.60 8.80
CA HIS A 6 30.48 -57.12 7.41
C HIS A 6 29.31 -56.11 7.17
N VAL A 7 29.59 -54.86 6.78
CA VAL A 7 29.27 -54.26 5.45
C VAL A 7 27.85 -53.65 5.37
N ILE A 8 27.72 -52.32 5.55
CA ILE A 8 27.60 -51.26 4.51
C ILE A 8 26.17 -51.10 3.92
N ASN A 9 25.64 -49.87 4.11
CA ASN A 9 24.61 -49.13 3.35
C ASN A 9 23.18 -49.69 3.20
N ARG A 10 22.20 -48.86 3.60
CA ARG A 10 21.11 -48.27 2.78
C ARG A 10 20.32 -47.29 3.67
N GLU A 11 20.50 -45.98 3.42
CA GLU A 11 19.49 -45.07 2.81
C GLU A 11 18.41 -44.64 3.82
N ASN A 12 18.46 -43.40 4.32
CA ASN A 12 17.75 -42.24 3.74
C ASN A 12 16.27 -42.56 3.47
N ASN A 13 15.37 -42.15 4.39
CA ASN A 13 14.02 -41.63 4.14
C ASN A 13 13.21 -41.63 5.45
N GLU A 14 13.40 -40.60 6.27
CA GLU A 14 12.35 -40.11 7.16
C GLU A 14 11.86 -38.78 6.56
N GLU A 15 11.29 -38.87 5.36
CA GLU A 15 10.31 -37.91 4.90
C GLU A 15 8.96 -38.44 5.43
N GLU A 16 8.51 -37.95 6.58
CA GLU A 16 7.12 -38.11 6.98
C GLU A 16 6.26 -37.37 5.96
N GLU A 17 5.63 -38.14 5.07
CA GLU A 17 4.53 -37.71 4.21
C GLU A 17 3.49 -36.98 5.07
N VAL A 18 3.34 -35.67 4.84
CA VAL A 18 2.21 -34.91 5.36
C VAL A 18 0.96 -35.44 4.66
N GLN A 19 0.24 -36.30 5.37
CA GLN A 19 -0.99 -36.96 4.95
C GLN A 19 -2.03 -35.92 4.46
N ASP A 20 -2.42 -36.04 3.18
CA ASP A 20 -3.41 -35.21 2.47
C ASP A 20 -4.79 -35.17 3.17
N ASP A 21 -5.07 -36.18 4.01
CA ASP A 21 -6.32 -36.32 4.79
C ASP A 21 -6.55 -35.18 5.80
N ASP A 22 -5.49 -34.55 6.33
CA ASP A 22 -5.63 -33.43 7.28
C ASP A 22 -6.08 -32.13 6.58
N VAL A 23 -5.74 -31.95 5.30
CA VAL A 23 -6.10 -30.75 4.51
C VAL A 23 -7.60 -30.74 4.21
N ASP A 24 -8.16 -31.89 3.85
CA ASP A 24 -9.59 -32.05 3.60
C ASP A 24 -10.43 -32.01 4.91
N LEU A 25 -9.86 -32.44 6.03
CA LEU A 25 -10.51 -32.32 7.35
C LEU A 25 -10.50 -30.87 7.86
N ILE A 26 -9.53 -30.05 7.44
CA ILE A 26 -9.49 -28.61 7.71
C ILE A 26 -10.54 -27.86 6.88
N LEU A 27 -10.82 -28.33 5.66
CA LEU A 27 -11.78 -27.71 4.74
C LEU A 27 -13.26 -27.93 5.16
N SER A 28 -13.53 -28.93 6.01
CA SER A 28 -14.89 -29.43 6.28
C SER A 28 -15.49 -29.03 7.63
N ARG A 29 -14.82 -28.21 8.47
CA ARG A 29 -15.44 -27.73 9.73
C ARG A 29 -16.14 -26.38 9.57
N PRO A 30 -17.49 -26.32 9.58
CA PRO A 30 -18.23 -25.06 9.63
C PRO A 30 -18.12 -24.48 11.05
N SER A 31 -17.03 -23.77 11.34
CA SER A 31 -16.77 -23.16 12.65
C SER A 31 -17.11 -21.67 12.63
N GLU A 32 -18.31 -21.32 13.12
CA GLU A 32 -18.74 -19.96 13.50
C GLU A 32 -18.13 -18.81 12.66
N GLN A 33 -18.49 -18.77 11.37
CA GLN A 33 -17.65 -18.19 10.33
C GLN A 33 -17.79 -16.68 9.98
N PRO A 34 -18.82 -15.89 10.35
CA PRO A 34 -18.99 -14.57 9.72
C PRO A 34 -17.99 -13.50 10.20
N LYS A 35 -17.48 -13.58 11.44
CA LYS A 35 -16.56 -12.56 11.99
C LYS A 35 -15.09 -12.79 11.62
N ARG A 36 -14.71 -13.99 11.17
CA ARG A 36 -13.31 -14.36 10.92
C ARG A 36 -12.82 -13.83 9.56
N TYR A 37 -13.66 -13.92 8.52
CA TYR A 37 -13.36 -13.39 7.18
C TYR A 37 -13.47 -11.87 7.09
N PHE A 38 -14.20 -11.22 8.02
CA PHE A 38 -14.35 -9.77 8.01
C PHE A 38 -13.00 -9.04 8.16
N LEU A 39 -12.10 -9.55 9.02
CA LEU A 39 -10.76 -8.97 9.20
C LEU A 39 -9.93 -9.10 7.92
N GLU A 40 -9.89 -10.30 7.34
CA GLU A 40 -9.14 -10.59 6.11
C GLU A 40 -9.60 -9.65 4.97
N CYS A 41 -10.92 -9.55 4.75
CA CYS A 41 -11.48 -8.62 3.76
C CYS A 41 -11.17 -7.15 4.07
N ALA A 42 -11.24 -6.74 5.34
CA ALA A 42 -10.95 -5.36 5.74
C ALA A 42 -9.48 -5.00 5.47
N LEU A 43 -8.54 -5.91 5.74
CA LEU A 43 -7.12 -5.70 5.46
C LEU A 43 -6.84 -5.59 3.96
N VAL A 44 -7.43 -6.46 3.13
CA VAL A 44 -7.31 -6.33 1.66
C VAL A 44 -7.78 -4.96 1.20
N LEU A 45 -8.98 -4.56 1.61
CA LEU A 45 -9.57 -3.31 1.16
C LEU A 45 -8.74 -2.10 1.62
N LEU A 46 -8.23 -2.15 2.85
CA LEU A 46 -7.37 -1.10 3.41
C LEU A 46 -6.08 -0.96 2.60
N PHE A 47 -5.36 -2.06 2.37
CA PHE A 47 -4.08 -2.02 1.66
C PHE A 47 -4.24 -1.72 0.18
N PHE A 48 -5.30 -2.26 -0.44
CA PHE A 48 -5.67 -1.90 -1.80
C PHE A 48 -5.91 -0.40 -1.93
N GLY A 49 -6.77 0.17 -1.09
CA GLY A 49 -7.10 1.60 -1.13
C GLY A 49 -5.90 2.50 -0.83
N ASN A 50 -5.10 2.15 0.19
CA ASN A 50 -3.94 2.93 0.59
C ASN A 50 -2.86 2.97 -0.51
N ASN A 51 -2.56 1.82 -1.13
CA ASN A 51 -1.56 1.75 -2.20
C ASN A 51 -2.05 2.41 -3.49
N LEU A 52 -3.33 2.24 -3.84
CA LEU A 52 -3.95 2.92 -4.97
C LEU A 52 -3.77 4.44 -4.86
N ILE A 53 -4.08 5.00 -3.68
CA ILE A 53 -4.00 6.44 -3.43
C ILE A 53 -2.53 6.90 -3.36
N SER A 54 -1.66 6.19 -2.66
CA SER A 54 -0.24 6.57 -2.54
C SER A 54 0.47 6.65 -3.90
N THR A 55 0.18 5.70 -4.80
CA THR A 55 0.76 5.71 -6.15
C THR A 55 0.17 6.82 -7.02
N LEU A 56 -1.15 7.08 -6.92
CA LEU A 56 -1.79 8.19 -7.63
C LEU A 56 -1.23 9.55 -7.16
N LEU A 57 -1.05 9.72 -5.85
CA LEU A 57 -0.52 10.94 -5.25
C LEU A 57 0.90 11.24 -5.69
N THR A 58 1.74 10.22 -5.86
CA THR A 58 3.13 10.43 -6.33
C THR A 58 3.15 11.09 -7.71
N ASN A 59 2.27 10.64 -8.62
CA ASN A 59 2.10 11.23 -9.95
C ASN A 59 1.55 12.67 -9.88
N GLN A 60 0.63 12.92 -8.95
CA GLN A 60 0.05 14.26 -8.76
C GLN A 60 1.03 15.24 -8.11
N MET A 61 1.85 14.78 -7.15
CA MET A 61 2.92 15.58 -6.55
C MET A 61 3.96 15.99 -7.58
N LEU A 62 4.28 15.12 -8.55
CA LEU A 62 5.15 15.46 -9.67
C LEU A 62 4.61 16.63 -10.50
N LYS A 63 3.32 16.55 -10.86
CA LYS A 63 2.63 17.63 -11.58
C LYS A 63 2.61 18.94 -10.78
N GLN A 64 2.28 18.88 -9.49
CA GLN A 64 2.21 20.05 -8.63
C GLN A 64 3.58 20.70 -8.41
N ALA A 65 4.61 19.88 -8.22
CA ALA A 65 5.97 20.39 -8.09
C ALA A 65 6.44 21.06 -9.39
N CYS A 66 6.11 20.52 -10.57
CA CYS A 66 6.39 21.20 -11.84
C CYS A 66 5.74 22.61 -11.91
N LEU A 67 4.49 22.74 -11.46
CA LEU A 67 3.79 24.03 -11.42
C LEU A 67 4.38 24.99 -10.38
N GLN A 68 4.88 24.48 -9.25
CA GLN A 68 5.57 25.26 -8.23
C GLN A 68 6.87 25.90 -8.75
N PHE A 69 7.53 25.27 -9.72
CA PHE A 69 8.72 25.81 -10.40
C PHE A 69 8.39 26.82 -11.53
N ASN A 70 7.10 27.23 -11.66
CA ASN A 70 6.60 28.18 -12.66
C ASN A 70 6.71 27.72 -14.13
N TYR A 71 6.72 26.41 -14.38
CA TYR A 71 6.61 25.90 -15.75
C TYR A 71 5.18 26.02 -16.29
N ASN A 72 5.03 26.13 -17.61
CA ASN A 72 3.73 26.18 -18.26
C ASN A 72 2.91 24.91 -18.00
N THR A 73 1.61 25.08 -17.74
CA THR A 73 0.69 23.98 -17.44
C THR A 73 0.67 22.89 -18.52
N SER A 74 0.79 23.29 -19.79
CA SER A 74 0.86 22.35 -20.92
C SER A 74 2.13 21.47 -20.90
N VAL A 75 3.24 21.97 -20.35
CA VAL A 75 4.47 21.20 -20.21
C VAL A 75 4.32 20.21 -19.05
N CYS A 76 3.77 20.65 -17.92
CA CYS A 76 3.56 19.80 -16.76
C CYS A 76 2.52 18.69 -16.99
N ASP A 77 1.49 18.95 -17.82
CA ASP A 77 0.50 17.92 -18.22
C ASP A 77 1.10 16.84 -19.13
N ASN A 78 2.16 17.18 -19.88
CA ASN A 78 2.81 16.29 -20.84
C ASN A 78 4.01 15.52 -20.23
N LEU A 79 4.39 15.79 -18.97
CA LEU A 79 5.47 15.09 -18.26
C LEU A 79 5.27 13.57 -18.25
N ASN A 80 4.04 13.12 -18.00
CA ASN A 80 3.70 11.68 -17.99
C ASN A 80 3.47 11.09 -19.39
N GLN A 81 3.59 11.88 -20.46
CA GLN A 81 3.16 11.51 -21.82
C GLN A 81 4.34 11.27 -22.78
N ASN A 82 5.41 12.07 -22.67
CA ASN A 82 6.51 12.06 -23.63
C ASN A 82 7.86 11.83 -22.93
N GLU A 83 8.14 10.58 -22.51
CA GLU A 83 9.47 10.18 -22.02
C GLU A 83 10.59 10.37 -23.08
N SER A 84 10.22 10.61 -24.34
CA SER A 84 11.15 10.79 -25.46
C SER A 84 11.56 12.25 -25.72
N ASP A 85 10.90 13.23 -25.09
CA ASP A 85 11.27 14.64 -25.25
C ASP A 85 12.41 14.98 -24.27
N SER A 86 13.53 15.49 -24.79
CA SER A 86 14.69 15.87 -23.98
C SER A 86 14.35 16.94 -22.95
N THR A 87 13.37 17.79 -23.26
CA THR A 87 12.89 18.87 -22.39
C THR A 87 12.17 18.34 -21.16
N SER A 88 11.31 17.31 -21.31
CA SER A 88 10.58 16.70 -20.19
C SER A 88 11.52 16.02 -19.20
N LYS A 89 12.54 15.32 -19.72
CA LYS A 89 13.58 14.66 -18.90
C LYS A 89 14.42 15.66 -18.10
N GLU A 90 14.71 16.82 -18.66
CA GLU A 90 15.47 17.87 -17.96
C GLU A 90 14.66 18.49 -16.81
N ILE A 91 13.37 18.76 -17.04
CA ILE A 91 12.45 19.25 -16.00
C ILE A 91 12.27 18.21 -14.89
N GLU A 92 12.05 16.94 -15.25
CA GLU A 92 11.92 15.86 -14.28
C GLU A 92 13.18 15.73 -13.43
N LYS A 93 14.37 15.83 -14.04
CA LYS A 93 15.64 15.77 -13.32
C LYS A 93 15.82 16.91 -12.30
N GLU A 94 15.22 18.08 -12.54
CA GLU A 94 15.25 19.21 -11.60
C GLU A 94 14.19 19.06 -10.49
N VAL A 95 13.00 18.59 -10.82
CA VAL A 95 11.86 18.50 -9.90
C VAL A 95 11.90 17.24 -9.01
N GLN A 96 12.37 16.11 -9.55
CA GLN A 96 12.47 14.84 -8.85
C GLN A 96 13.30 14.90 -7.55
N PRO A 97 14.49 15.54 -7.47
CA PRO A 97 15.23 15.64 -6.22
C PRO A 97 14.48 16.46 -5.15
N TYR A 98 13.70 17.47 -5.55
CA TYR A 98 12.87 18.24 -4.62
C TYR A 98 11.78 17.35 -3.99
N ILE A 99 11.06 16.57 -4.80
CA ILE A 99 10.06 15.62 -4.32
C ILE A 99 10.70 14.50 -3.50
N ALA A 100 11.84 13.99 -3.94
CA ALA A 100 12.57 12.95 -3.23
C ALA A 100 12.96 13.40 -1.82
N ASN A 101 13.36 14.66 -1.65
CA ASN A 101 13.66 15.21 -0.32
C ASN A 101 12.41 15.26 0.57
N ILE A 102 11.26 15.69 0.03
CA ILE A 102 9.98 15.70 0.76
C ILE A 102 9.58 14.26 1.16
N ASN A 103 9.66 13.33 0.23
CA ASN A 103 9.34 11.92 0.48
C ASN A 103 10.29 11.30 1.50
N MET A 104 11.57 11.66 1.47
CA MET A 104 12.56 11.20 2.45
C MET A 104 12.20 11.67 3.86
N VAL A 105 11.95 12.97 4.03
CA VAL A 105 11.54 13.53 5.34
C VAL A 105 10.24 12.89 5.82
N THR A 106 9.25 12.74 4.93
CA THR A 106 7.95 12.12 5.24
C THR A 106 8.12 10.66 5.64
N SER A 107 8.98 9.90 4.95
CA SER A 107 9.27 8.50 5.27
C SER A 107 9.96 8.34 6.63
N ILE A 108 10.85 9.26 6.99
CA ILE A 108 11.50 9.26 8.31
C ILE A 108 10.43 9.49 9.40
N ILE A 109 9.56 10.49 9.22
CA ILE A 109 8.47 10.78 10.16
C ILE A 109 7.56 9.55 10.28
N HIS A 110 7.22 8.91 9.17
CA HIS A 110 6.31 7.77 9.12
C HIS A 110 6.89 6.44 9.61
N THR A 111 8.20 6.33 9.75
CA THR A 111 8.83 5.14 10.31
C THR A 111 9.19 5.33 11.77
N VAL A 112 9.78 6.48 12.12
CA VAL A 112 10.30 6.75 13.48
C VAL A 112 9.18 7.00 14.48
N ILE A 113 8.21 7.88 14.17
CA ILE A 113 7.14 8.21 15.11
C ILE A 113 6.27 6.97 15.39
N PRO A 114 5.79 6.23 14.38
CA PRO A 114 5.02 5.02 14.61
C PRO A 114 5.78 3.91 15.32
N ALA A 115 7.10 3.77 15.10
CA ALA A 115 7.91 2.79 15.82
C ALA A 115 8.03 3.12 17.32
N ILE A 116 8.10 4.40 17.68
CA ILE A 116 8.07 4.82 19.08
C ILE A 116 6.68 4.56 19.67
N LEU A 117 5.62 4.91 18.94
CA LEU A 117 4.24 4.67 19.40
C LEU A 117 3.91 3.17 19.52
N SER A 118 4.41 2.32 18.61
CA SER A 118 4.18 0.88 18.63
C SER A 118 4.77 0.22 19.88
N LEU A 119 5.88 0.76 20.41
CA LEU A 119 6.46 0.31 21.68
C LEU A 119 5.51 0.55 22.87
N PHE A 120 4.83 1.71 22.89
CA PHE A 120 3.84 2.03 23.93
C PHE A 120 2.50 1.30 23.74
N LEU A 121 2.18 0.92 22.50
CA LEU A 121 0.98 0.17 22.18
C LEU A 121 1.01 -1.26 22.71
N GLY A 122 2.18 -1.85 22.97
CA GLY A 122 2.32 -3.16 23.61
C GLY A 122 1.64 -3.20 24.99
N PRO A 123 2.10 -2.42 25.98
CA PRO A 123 1.47 -2.34 27.31
C PRO A 123 -0.01 -1.91 27.26
N PHE A 124 -0.36 -1.00 26.34
CA PHE A 124 -1.73 -0.54 26.18
C PHE A 124 -2.67 -1.64 25.65
N SER A 125 -2.14 -2.53 24.81
CA SER A 125 -2.85 -3.71 24.27
C SER A 125 -3.20 -4.69 25.37
N ASP A 126 -2.28 -4.89 26.30
CA ASP A 126 -2.45 -5.82 27.40
C ASP A 126 -3.48 -5.32 28.42
N THR A 127 -3.61 -3.99 28.61
CA THR A 127 -4.56 -3.41 29.57
C THR A 127 -5.95 -3.14 29.01
N TYR A 128 -6.07 -2.66 27.76
CA TYR A 128 -7.35 -2.28 27.14
C TYR A 128 -7.92 -3.35 26.19
N GLY A 129 -7.15 -4.40 25.94
CA GLY A 129 -7.50 -5.46 25.00
C GLY A 129 -7.12 -5.14 23.55
N ARG A 130 -7.12 -6.19 22.71
CA ARG A 130 -6.56 -6.13 21.34
C ARG A 130 -7.46 -5.49 20.29
N LYS A 131 -8.79 -5.54 20.48
CA LYS A 131 -9.79 -4.97 19.56
C LYS A 131 -9.76 -3.44 19.42
N PRO A 132 -9.68 -2.63 20.50
CA PRO A 132 -9.66 -1.17 20.37
C PRO A 132 -8.41 -0.65 19.64
N ILE A 133 -7.26 -1.31 19.80
CA ILE A 133 -6.04 -0.94 19.08
C ILE A 133 -6.22 -1.13 17.58
N LEU A 134 -6.71 -2.30 17.17
CA LEU A 134 -6.98 -2.57 15.77
C LEU A 134 -7.93 -1.51 15.17
N ASN A 135 -9.04 -1.23 15.86
CA ASN A 135 -10.01 -0.22 15.42
C ASN A 135 -9.41 1.20 15.36
N SER A 136 -8.54 1.55 16.31
CA SER A 136 -7.82 2.82 16.35
C SER A 136 -6.93 2.98 15.12
N THR A 137 -6.18 1.96 14.73
CA THR A 137 -5.32 2.03 13.54
C THR A 137 -6.14 2.12 12.25
N PHE A 138 -7.24 1.35 12.13
CA PHE A 138 -8.17 1.50 10.99
C PHE A 138 -8.74 2.91 10.87
N MET A 139 -9.08 3.55 12.00
CA MET A 139 -9.58 4.91 12.02
C MET A 139 -8.51 5.93 11.59
N GLY A 140 -7.25 5.74 11.98
CA GLY A 140 -6.13 6.56 11.52
C GLY A 140 -5.93 6.50 10.01
N TYR A 141 -6.01 5.31 9.42
CA TYR A 141 -5.99 5.15 7.97
C TYR A 141 -7.19 5.81 7.30
N ALA A 142 -8.41 5.58 7.80
CA ALA A 142 -9.61 6.19 7.23
C ALA A 142 -9.54 7.73 7.22
N LEU A 143 -9.06 8.33 8.31
CA LEU A 143 -8.86 9.79 8.40
C LEU A 143 -7.83 10.30 7.39
N THR A 144 -6.76 9.53 7.19
CA THR A 144 -5.71 9.84 6.20
C THR A 144 -6.25 9.75 4.77
N LEU A 145 -7.08 8.74 4.45
CA LEU A 145 -7.75 8.64 3.16
C LEU A 145 -8.68 9.83 2.89
N ILE A 146 -9.42 10.27 3.91
CA ILE A 146 -10.28 11.47 3.82
C ILE A 146 -9.44 12.73 3.59
N ALA A 147 -8.32 12.86 4.31
CA ALA A 147 -7.40 13.98 4.13
C ALA A 147 -6.86 14.03 2.69
N PHE A 148 -6.41 12.90 2.14
CA PHE A 148 -5.96 12.84 0.75
C PHE A 148 -7.06 13.15 -0.25
N ALA A 149 -8.26 12.59 -0.07
CA ALA A 149 -9.40 12.88 -0.93
C ALA A 149 -9.72 14.39 -0.93
N SER A 150 -9.66 15.03 0.23
CA SER A 150 -9.88 16.48 0.35
C SER A 150 -8.82 17.28 -0.40
N VAL A 151 -7.53 16.96 -0.25
CA VAL A 151 -6.44 17.65 -0.95
C VAL A 151 -6.51 17.44 -2.45
N CYS A 152 -6.85 16.23 -2.91
CA CYS A 152 -7.07 15.95 -4.32
C CYS A 152 -8.22 16.79 -4.89
N PHE A 153 -9.32 16.95 -4.16
CA PHE A 153 -10.43 17.81 -4.56
C PHE A 153 -10.00 19.29 -4.62
N TYR A 154 -9.31 19.80 -3.59
CA TYR A 154 -8.83 21.19 -3.59
C TYR A 154 -7.79 21.47 -4.69
N SER A 155 -6.98 20.48 -5.04
CA SER A 155 -6.01 20.55 -6.13
C SER A 155 -6.63 20.81 -7.49
N GLU A 156 -7.92 20.56 -7.70
CA GLU A 156 -8.61 20.89 -8.95
C GLU A 156 -8.97 22.37 -9.03
N TYR A 157 -9.25 23.02 -7.89
CA TYR A 157 -9.72 24.41 -7.84
C TYR A 157 -8.60 25.44 -7.61
N ILE A 158 -7.55 25.07 -6.89
CA ILE A 158 -6.46 25.98 -6.51
C ILE A 158 -5.16 25.40 -7.08
N GLN A 159 -4.53 26.15 -7.99
CA GLN A 159 -3.24 25.82 -8.60
C GLN A 159 -2.33 27.06 -8.47
N PRO A 160 -1.07 26.94 -7.98
CA PRO A 160 -0.36 25.74 -7.52
C PRO A 160 -0.57 25.43 -6.02
N ILE A 161 -0.56 24.15 -5.65
CA ILE A 161 -0.55 23.70 -4.24
C ILE A 161 0.88 23.28 -3.86
N SER A 162 1.34 23.74 -2.69
CA SER A 162 2.65 23.33 -2.16
C SER A 162 2.69 21.81 -1.90
N PRO A 163 3.67 21.07 -2.47
CA PRO A 163 3.80 19.63 -2.27
C PRO A 163 3.92 19.19 -0.80
N TRP A 164 4.31 20.11 0.10
CA TRP A 164 4.38 19.87 1.55
C TRP A 164 3.03 19.57 2.19
N ILE A 165 1.91 20.03 1.62
CA ILE A 165 0.57 19.74 2.16
C ILE A 165 0.25 18.24 2.07
N TYR A 166 0.77 17.54 1.05
CA TYR A 166 0.63 16.10 0.93
C TYR A 166 1.39 15.35 2.03
N ALA A 167 2.56 15.85 2.45
CA ALA A 167 3.30 15.29 3.58
C ALA A 167 2.52 15.41 4.91
N LEU A 168 1.80 16.52 5.11
CA LEU A 168 0.97 16.73 6.29
C LEU A 168 -0.23 15.78 6.37
N CYS A 169 -0.72 15.29 5.23
CA CYS A 169 -1.85 14.36 5.19
C CYS A 169 -1.54 13.00 5.82
N TYR A 170 -0.26 12.61 5.93
CA TYR A 170 0.17 11.38 6.60
C TYR A 170 0.20 11.50 8.14
N ILE A 171 0.12 12.70 8.70
CA ILE A 171 0.19 12.91 10.16
C ILE A 171 -0.84 12.06 10.92
N PRO A 172 -2.12 11.98 10.54
CA PRO A 172 -3.09 11.16 11.25
C PRO A 172 -2.68 9.69 11.28
N GLU A 173 -2.30 9.07 10.15
CA GLU A 173 -1.82 7.68 10.12
C GLU A 173 -0.66 7.47 11.10
N THR A 174 0.30 8.40 11.14
CA THR A 174 1.47 8.30 12.01
C THR A 174 1.12 8.34 13.49
N LEU A 175 0.16 9.19 13.89
CA LEU A 175 -0.27 9.36 15.27
C LEU A 175 -1.07 8.17 15.80
N PHE A 176 -1.79 7.47 14.92
CA PHE A 176 -2.56 6.28 15.24
C PHE A 176 -1.73 4.97 15.17
N GLY A 177 -0.41 5.09 15.01
CA GLY A 177 0.56 3.99 15.12
C GLY A 177 1.00 3.38 13.79
N GLY A 178 0.47 3.84 12.66
CA GLY A 178 0.89 3.47 11.30
C GLY A 178 0.96 1.96 11.02
N TRP A 179 1.76 1.62 10.01
CA TRP A 179 1.95 0.23 9.55
C TRP A 179 2.40 -0.75 10.65
N PRO A 180 3.45 -0.46 11.46
CA PRO A 180 3.95 -1.43 12.43
C PRO A 180 2.89 -1.81 13.47
N SER A 181 2.10 -0.84 13.93
CA SER A 181 1.06 -1.09 14.93
C SER A 181 -0.11 -1.90 14.35
N LEU A 182 -0.49 -1.65 13.10
CA LEU A 182 -1.51 -2.43 12.40
C LEU A 182 -1.10 -3.90 12.28
N LEU A 183 0.16 -4.12 11.86
CA LEU A 183 0.71 -5.46 11.69
C LEU A 183 0.77 -6.20 13.03
N THR A 184 1.36 -5.59 14.06
CA THR A 184 1.42 -6.20 15.40
C THR A 184 0.02 -6.50 15.96
N ALA A 185 -0.92 -5.55 15.88
CA ALA A 185 -2.29 -5.75 16.37
C ALA A 185 -3.01 -6.89 15.62
N THR A 186 -2.80 -6.99 14.30
CA THR A 186 -3.38 -8.04 13.47
C THR A 186 -2.78 -9.41 13.82
N LEU A 187 -1.46 -9.52 13.90
CA LEU A 187 -0.79 -10.77 14.25
C LEU A 187 -1.20 -11.24 15.65
N CYS A 188 -1.23 -10.33 16.64
CA CYS A 188 -1.71 -10.62 17.99
C CYS A 188 -3.20 -11.03 18.00
N TYR A 189 -4.05 -10.43 17.19
CA TYR A 189 -5.46 -10.83 17.10
C TYR A 189 -5.62 -12.24 16.50
N VAL A 190 -4.83 -12.56 15.47
CA VAL A 190 -4.86 -13.86 14.80
C VAL A 190 -4.33 -14.96 15.70
N THR A 191 -3.24 -14.72 16.44
CA THR A 191 -2.66 -15.72 17.36
C THR A 191 -3.61 -16.05 18.52
N ASP A 192 -4.34 -15.06 19.05
CA ASP A 192 -5.33 -15.27 20.12
C ASP A 192 -6.58 -16.02 19.66
N THR A 193 -6.97 -15.82 18.40
CA THR A 193 -8.20 -16.40 17.86
C THR A 193 -7.97 -17.73 17.14
N THR A 194 -6.72 -18.20 17.05
CA THR A 194 -6.34 -19.40 16.28
C THR A 194 -5.70 -20.46 17.17
N GLU A 195 -6.12 -21.72 16.96
CA GLU A 195 -5.55 -22.91 17.59
C GLU A 195 -4.07 -23.09 17.23
N GLU A 196 -3.27 -23.60 18.17
CA GLU A 196 -1.80 -23.62 18.08
C GLU A 196 -1.28 -24.28 16.80
N THR A 197 -1.92 -25.37 16.38
CA THR A 197 -1.56 -26.15 15.18
C THR A 197 -1.79 -25.38 13.88
N LYS A 198 -2.76 -24.45 13.84
CA LYS A 198 -3.15 -23.70 12.64
C LYS A 198 -2.63 -22.27 12.61
N ARG A 199 -2.02 -21.79 13.71
CA ARG A 199 -1.45 -20.44 13.84
C ARG A 199 -0.49 -20.08 12.70
N PRO A 200 0.58 -20.85 12.41
CA PRO A 200 1.55 -20.44 11.39
C PRO A 200 0.91 -20.31 10.00
N PHE A 201 0.03 -21.25 9.64
CA PHE A 201 -0.68 -21.23 8.37
C PHE A 201 -1.60 -20.01 8.22
N ARG A 202 -2.36 -19.64 9.26
CA ARG A 202 -3.20 -18.44 9.22
C ARG A 202 -2.40 -17.14 9.14
N LEU A 203 -1.29 -17.04 9.85
CA LEU A 203 -0.42 -15.86 9.79
C LEU A 203 0.16 -15.69 8.38
N LEU A 204 0.56 -16.81 7.74
CA LEU A 204 1.03 -16.81 6.37
C LEU A 204 -0.06 -16.36 5.39
N ILE A 205 -1.30 -16.86 5.54
CA ILE A 205 -2.44 -16.42 4.70
C ILE A 205 -2.67 -14.91 4.83
N ILE A 206 -2.66 -14.37 6.05
CA ILE A 206 -2.85 -12.92 6.28
C ILE A 206 -1.78 -12.12 5.56
N GLU A 207 -0.52 -12.54 5.65
CA GLU A 207 0.60 -11.86 4.98
C GLU A 207 0.44 -11.88 3.46
N LEU A 208 0.07 -13.02 2.88
CA LEU A 208 -0.20 -13.14 1.44
C LEU A 208 -1.37 -12.26 0.99
N ILE A 209 -2.44 -12.21 1.77
CA ILE A 209 -3.61 -11.38 1.51
C ILE A 209 -3.24 -9.89 1.50
N ILE A 210 -2.38 -9.45 2.42
CA ILE A 210 -1.85 -8.09 2.47
C ILE A 210 -1.04 -7.78 1.20
N PHE A 211 -0.14 -8.68 0.80
CA PHE A 211 0.63 -8.52 -0.44
C PHE A 211 -0.26 -8.44 -1.68
N ILE A 212 -1.30 -9.27 -1.77
CA ILE A 212 -2.27 -9.23 -2.87
C ILE A 212 -2.97 -7.86 -2.91
N GLY A 213 -3.38 -7.31 -1.76
CA GLY A 213 -3.98 -5.98 -1.69
C GLY A 213 -3.06 -4.88 -2.23
N VAL A 214 -1.78 -4.90 -1.81
CA VAL A 214 -0.74 -3.97 -2.30
C VAL A 214 -0.55 -4.07 -3.81
N LEU A 215 -0.40 -5.30 -4.33
CA LEU A 215 -0.17 -5.55 -5.75
C LEU A 215 -1.37 -5.08 -6.60
N LEU A 216 -2.59 -5.43 -6.20
CA LEU A 216 -3.80 -5.01 -6.89
C LEU A 216 -3.96 -3.49 -6.89
N GLY A 217 -3.64 -2.81 -5.78
CA GLY A 217 -3.69 -1.35 -5.69
C GLY A 217 -2.74 -0.68 -6.69
N ASN A 218 -1.49 -1.16 -6.77
CA ASN A 218 -0.49 -0.62 -7.69
C ASN A 218 -0.81 -0.91 -9.16
N LEU A 219 -1.24 -2.14 -9.48
CA LEU A 219 -1.63 -2.52 -10.83
C LEU A 219 -2.83 -1.68 -11.31
N LEU A 220 -3.85 -1.53 -10.48
CA LEU A 220 -5.02 -0.74 -10.83
C LEU A 220 -4.66 0.74 -11.00
N CYS A 221 -3.79 1.30 -10.14
CA CYS A 221 -3.30 2.67 -10.29
C CYS A 221 -2.61 2.87 -11.65
N SER A 222 -1.76 1.92 -12.05
CA SER A 222 -1.07 1.97 -13.35
C SER A 222 -2.05 1.97 -14.52
N ILE A 223 -3.11 1.15 -14.45
CA ILE A 223 -4.16 1.10 -15.47
C ILE A 223 -4.93 2.42 -15.53
N ILE A 224 -5.32 2.96 -14.36
CA ILE A 224 -6.04 4.24 -14.25
C ILE A 224 -5.20 5.36 -14.87
N LEU A 225 -3.93 5.48 -14.50
CA LEU A 225 -3.05 6.50 -15.04
C LEU A 225 -2.89 6.39 -16.56
N SER A 226 -2.73 5.18 -17.08
CA SER A 226 -2.64 4.92 -18.52
C SER A 226 -3.93 5.31 -19.24
N ALA A 227 -5.08 5.01 -18.65
CA ALA A 227 -6.39 5.39 -19.19
C ALA A 227 -6.62 6.92 -19.17
N THR A 228 -6.24 7.59 -18.08
CA THR A 228 -6.31 9.05 -17.96
C THR A 228 -5.41 9.73 -19.01
N ASN A 229 -4.20 9.21 -19.22
CA ASN A 229 -3.29 9.72 -20.25
C ASN A 229 -3.90 9.58 -21.65
N ALA A 230 -4.47 8.41 -21.99
CA ALA A 230 -5.13 8.20 -23.28
C ALA A 230 -6.34 9.14 -23.49
N PHE A 231 -7.13 9.38 -22.44
CA PHE A 231 -8.25 10.32 -22.48
C PHE A 231 -7.78 11.76 -22.74
N MET A 232 -6.72 12.21 -22.07
CA MET A 232 -6.14 13.54 -22.30
C MET A 232 -5.67 13.73 -23.74
N LEU A 233 -5.06 12.70 -24.36
CA LEU A 233 -4.64 12.74 -25.77
C LEU A 233 -5.82 12.93 -26.73
N MET A 234 -6.93 12.22 -26.50
CA MET A 234 -8.15 12.39 -27.29
C MET A 234 -8.74 13.80 -27.12
N ASN A 235 -8.71 14.35 -25.91
CA ASN A 235 -9.22 15.69 -25.67
C ASN A 235 -8.34 16.77 -26.33
N GLN A 236 -7.00 16.68 -26.17
CA GLN A 236 -6.07 17.61 -26.81
C GLN A 236 -6.12 17.54 -28.34
N SER A 237 -6.25 16.35 -28.93
CA SER A 237 -6.41 16.20 -30.39
C SER A 237 -7.74 16.75 -30.89
N THR A 238 -8.82 16.60 -30.12
CA THR A 238 -10.13 17.22 -30.42
C THR A 238 -10.05 18.75 -30.38
N HIS A 239 -9.36 19.33 -29.40
CA HIS A 239 -9.14 20.78 -29.33
C HIS A 239 -8.25 21.31 -30.45
N ARG A 240 -7.17 20.59 -30.80
CA ARG A 240 -6.33 20.94 -31.98
C ARG A 240 -7.12 20.89 -33.28
N ASN A 241 -7.93 19.85 -33.48
CA ASN A 241 -8.77 19.74 -34.68
C ASN A 241 -9.78 20.88 -34.76
N LYS A 242 -10.47 21.23 -33.66
CA LYS A 242 -11.39 22.40 -33.64
C LYS A 242 -10.70 23.72 -34.00
N HIS A 243 -9.44 23.93 -33.57
CA HIS A 243 -8.67 25.13 -33.95
C HIS A 243 -8.31 25.19 -35.44
N ILE A 244 -8.11 24.03 -36.08
CA ILE A 244 -7.85 23.96 -37.53
C ILE A 244 -9.12 24.31 -38.32
N TYR A 245 -10.30 23.85 -37.88
CA TYR A 245 -11.57 24.15 -38.54
C TYR A 245 -12.07 25.59 -38.36
N MET A 246 -11.62 26.33 -37.33
CA MET A 246 -11.97 27.75 -37.16
C MET A 246 -11.00 28.73 -37.84
N LYS A 247 -9.94 28.23 -38.48
CA LYS A 247 -8.96 29.04 -39.24
C LYS A 247 -9.17 28.99 -40.77
N ASN A 248 -10.13 28.21 -41.24
CA ASN A 248 -10.62 28.17 -42.63
C ASN A 248 -12.04 28.76 -42.70
#